data_AF-A0AA38FEL7-F1
#
_entry.id   AF-A0AA38FEL7-F1
#
_cell.length_a   1.000
_cell.length_b   1.000
_cell.length_c   1.000
_cell.angle_alpha   90.00
_cell.angle_beta   90.00
_cell.angle_gamma   90.00
#
_symmetry.space_group_name_H-M   'P 1'
#
loop_
_entity.id
_entity.type
_entity.pdbx_description
1 polymer ?
#
loop_
_entity_poly.entity_id
_entity_poly.type
_entity_poly.pdbx_seq_one_letter_code
_entity_poly.pdbx_strand_id
1 'polypeptide(L)' 'CQTFVGRPKLAALPLNPVVIEEPIQQWGLEFIRELNPSSSARHTHVLTTTDYFTKWVEAIPVKSNTSE' A
#
# COMPACT_ATOMS: atom_id res chain seq x y z
N CYS A 1 -4.65 -4.65 17.01
CA CYS A 1 -5.71 -5.56 16.52
C CYS A 1 -7.06 -4.91 16.76
N GLN A 2 -7.89 -4.70 15.73
CA GLN A 2 -9.25 -4.19 15.95
C GLN A 2 -10.08 -5.29 16.63
N THR A 3 -10.47 -5.05 17.88
CA THR A 3 -11.31 -5.96 18.66
C THR A 3 -12.78 -5.61 18.40
N PHE A 4 -13.43 -6.37 17.51
CA PHE A 4 -14.87 -6.21 17.21
C PHE A 4 -15.76 -6.84 18.29
N VAL A 5 -15.54 -6.50 19.56
CA VAL A 5 -16.35 -7.03 20.66
C VAL A 5 -17.79 -6.51 20.50
N GLY A 6 -18.76 -7.43 20.49
CA GLY A 6 -20.18 -7.09 20.47
C GLY A 6 -20.79 -6.77 19.10
N ARG A 7 -20.03 -6.82 17.99
CA ARG A 7 -20.63 -6.76 16.64
C ARG A 7 -20.86 -8.17 16.10
N PRO A 8 -22.09 -8.53 15.69
CA PRO A 8 -22.32 -9.80 15.01
C PRO A 8 -21.45 -9.86 13.75
N LYS A 9 -20.74 -10.97 13.56
CA LYS A 9 -19.95 -11.21 12.34
C LYS A 9 -20.92 -11.34 11.17
N LEU A 10 -21.03 -10.28 10.37
CA LEU A 10 -21.75 -10.34 9.11
C LEU A 10 -20.88 -11.06 8.07
N ALA A 11 -21.52 -11.80 7.17
CA ALA A 11 -20.83 -12.34 6.00
C ALA A 11 -20.26 -11.18 5.17
N ALA A 12 -19.04 -11.32 4.68
CA ALA A 12 -18.46 -10.36 3.75
C ALA A 12 -19.31 -10.34 2.47
N LEU A 13 -19.59 -9.16 1.95
CA LEU A 13 -20.21 -9.03 0.64
C LEU A 13 -19.24 -9.53 -0.43
N PRO A 14 -19.75 -10.13 -1.53
CA PRO A 14 -18.90 -10.52 -2.64
C PRO A 14 -18.22 -9.28 -3.22
N LEU A 15 -16.90 -9.36 -3.42
CA LEU A 15 -16.13 -8.34 -4.11
C LEU A 15 -16.20 -8.58 -5.62
N ASN A 16 -16.29 -7.50 -6.41
CA ASN A 16 -16.19 -7.54 -7.86
C ASN A 16 -14.79 -7.06 -8.26
N PRO A 17 -13.86 -7.94 -8.64
CA PRO A 17 -12.51 -7.53 -9.01
C PRO A 17 -12.53 -6.72 -10.30
N VAL A 18 -11.67 -5.70 -10.37
CA VAL A 18 -11.41 -4.96 -11.60
C VAL A 18 -10.46 -5.79 -12.47
N VAL A 19 -10.83 -6.01 -13.72
CA VAL A 19 -9.98 -6.71 -14.70
C VAL A 19 -8.98 -5.71 -15.27
N ILE A 20 -7.70 -6.05 -15.18
CA ILE A 20 -6.58 -5.29 -15.74
C ILE A 20 -6.03 -6.11 -16.91
N GLU A 21 -5.88 -5.50 -18.08
CA GLU A 21 -5.57 -6.19 -19.33
C GLU A 21 -4.16 -5.89 -19.84
N GLU A 22 -3.53 -4.80 -19.37
CA GLU A 22 -2.20 -4.38 -19.81
C GLU A 22 -1.32 -3.85 -18.67
N PRO A 23 0.02 -3.92 -18.79
CA PRO A 23 0.94 -3.28 -17.84
C PRO A 23 0.68 -1.77 -17.73
N ILE A 24 0.84 -1.22 -16.53
CA ILE A 24 0.75 0.21 -16.18
C ILE A 24 -0.69 0.78 -16.24
N GLN A 25 -1.68 0.01 -16.67
CA GLN A 25 -3.09 0.43 -16.71
C GLN A 25 -3.64 0.79 -15.32
N GLN A 26 -3.25 0.04 -14.29
CA GLN A 26 -3.56 0.34 -12.90
C GLN A 26 -2.41 -0.09 -12.00
N TRP A 27 -2.07 0.80 -11.07
CA TRP A 27 -1.01 0.59 -10.10
C TRP A 27 -1.48 1.01 -8.70
N GLY A 28 -0.99 0.30 -7.69
CA GLY A 28 -1.21 0.63 -6.29
C GLY A 28 -0.05 1.43 -5.73
N LEU A 29 -0.36 2.45 -4.91
CA LEU A 29 0.60 3.16 -4.09
C LEU A 29 0.44 2.79 -2.63
N GLU A 30 1.54 2.44 -1.99
CA GLU A 30 1.53 2.16 -0.55
C GLU A 30 2.82 2.62 0.11
N PHE A 31 2.70 3.31 1.25
CA PHE A 31 3.83 3.55 2.13
C PHE A 31 4.06 2.34 3.01
N ILE A 32 5.26 1.76 2.91
CA ILE A 32 5.74 0.87 3.95
C ILE A 32 5.99 1.74 5.18
N ARG A 33 5.49 1.27 6.32
CA ARG A 33 5.60 1.84 7.68
C ARG A 33 6.77 2.80 7.89
N GLU A 34 6.61 3.72 8.84
CA GLU A 34 7.70 4.59 9.26
C GLU A 34 8.95 3.80 9.71
N LEU A 35 10.09 4.22 9.17
CA LEU A 35 11.43 3.74 9.48
C LEU A 35 11.91 4.43 10.75
N ASN A 36 11.99 3.65 11.83
CA ASN A 36 12.51 4.11 13.12
C ASN A 36 13.67 3.20 13.58
N PRO A 37 14.91 3.71 13.67
CA PRO A 37 15.33 5.08 13.33
C PRO A 37 15.37 5.34 11.81
N SER A 38 15.30 6.61 11.41
CA SER A 38 15.42 7.02 10.02
C SER A 38 16.77 6.58 9.40
N SER A 39 16.81 6.41 8.09
CA SER A 39 18.07 6.12 7.38
C SER A 39 19.10 7.25 7.52
N SER A 40 20.37 6.97 7.18
CA SER A 40 21.47 7.96 7.22
C SER A 40 21.18 9.22 6.37
N ALA A 41 20.41 9.07 5.29
CA ALA A 41 19.98 10.16 4.43
C ALA A 41 18.64 10.81 4.85
N ARG A 42 18.16 10.52 6.08
CA ARG A 42 16.91 11.02 6.67
C ARG A 42 15.62 10.60 5.94
N HIS A 43 15.66 9.50 5.19
CA HIS A 43 14.43 8.86 4.73
C HIS A 43 13.71 8.21 5.91
N THR A 44 12.43 8.51 6.04
CA THR A 44 11.54 8.05 7.12
C THR A 44 10.53 7.02 6.63
N HIS A 45 10.30 6.91 5.32
CA HIS A 45 9.35 5.94 4.77
C HIS A 45 9.88 5.36 3.45
N VAL A 46 9.23 4.31 2.96
CA VAL A 46 9.44 3.79 1.59
C VAL A 46 8.10 3.82 0.88
N LEU A 47 8.03 4.53 -0.24
CA LEU A 47 6.87 4.48 -1.12
C LEU A 47 7.04 3.32 -2.08
N THR A 48 6.04 2.46 -2.17
CA THR A 48 5.98 1.38 -3.14
C THR A 48 4.93 1.66 -4.18
N THR A 49 5.27 1.37 -5.44
CA THR A 49 4.33 1.32 -6.55
C THR A 49 4.25 -0.14 -7.00
N THR A 50 3.05 -0.68 -7.14
CA THR A 50 2.85 -2.06 -7.64
C THR A 50 1.98 -2.02 -8.87
N ASP A 51 2.51 -2.47 -10.00
CA ASP A 51 1.74 -2.69 -11.21
C ASP A 51 0.78 -3.87 -11.02
N TYR A 52 -0.52 -3.65 -11.17
CA TYR A 52 -1.51 -4.68 -10.85
C TYR A 52 -1.59 -5.80 -11.88
N PHE A 53 -1.15 -5.57 -13.12
CA PHE A 53 -1.14 -6.58 -14.17
C PHE A 53 0.06 -7.54 -14.02
N THR A 54 1.27 -7.01 -14.06
CA THR A 54 2.53 -7.76 -13.99
C THR A 54 2.95 -8.13 -12.57
N LYS A 55 2.35 -7.49 -11.55
CA LYS A 55 2.79 -7.57 -10.14
C LYS A 55 4.22 -7.08 -9.92
N TRP A 56 4.77 -6.31 -10.85
CA TRP A 56 6.07 -5.67 -10.70
C TRP A 56 6.00 -4.55 -9.65
N VAL A 57 7.05 -4.45 -8.83
CA VAL A 57 7.11 -3.51 -7.70
C VAL A 57 8.34 -2.62 -7.82
N GLU A 58 8.13 -1.31 -7.68
CA GLU A 58 9.19 -0.33 -7.47
C GLU A 58 9.09 0.25 -6.07
N ALA A 59 10.23 0.43 -5.40
CA ALA A 59 10.29 0.97 -4.04
C ALA A 59 11.28 2.13 -3.99
N ILE A 60 10.82 3.30 -3.55
CA ILE A 60 11.64 4.51 -3.41
C ILE A 60 11.66 4.99 -1.95
N PRO A 61 12.83 5.31 -1.38
CA PRO A 61 12.91 5.88 -0.04
C PRO A 61 12.49 7.36 -0.06
N VAL A 62 11.68 7.78 0.90
CA VAL A 62 11.14 9.16 1.00
C VAL A 62 11.36 9.75 2.40
N LYS A 63 11.41 11.08 2.49
CA LYS A 63 11.67 11.81 3.76
C LYS A 63 10.41 12.09 4.57
N SER A 64 9.24 12.05 3.93
CA SER A 64 7.93 12.25 4.54
C SER A 64 6.89 11.40 3.80
N ASN A 65 5.75 11.16 4.43
CA ASN A 65 4.58 10.54 3.83
C ASN A 65 3.54 11.59 3.36
N THR A 66 3.90 12.86 3.41
CA THR A 66 3.03 13.99 3.06
C THR A 66 3.48 14.58 1.74
N SER A 67 2.53 14.95 0.88
CA SER A 67 2.83 15.81 -0.26
C SER A 67 3.28 17.19 0.24
N GLU A 68 4.33 17.74 -0.35
CA GLU A 68 4.75 19.14 -0.11
C GLU A 68 3.71 20.15 -0.60
#